data_AF-S6AM72-F1
#
_entry.id   AF-S6AM72-F1
#
_cell.length_a   1.000
_cell.length_b   1.000
_cell.length_c   1.000
_cell.angle_alpha   90.00
_cell.angle_beta   90.00
_cell.angle_gamma   90.00
#
_symmetry.space_group_name_H-M   'P 1'
#
loop_
_entity.id
_entity.type
_entity.pdbx_description
1 polymer ?
#
loop_
_entity_poly.entity_id
_entity_poly.type
_entity_poly.pdbx_seq_one_letter_code
_entity_poly.pdbx_strand_id
1 'polypeptide(L)'
;MGAAFSALAKNFILLGKSNMKKIALCLVLASLYGTSHASSLSIESLSAEFAVNNYDGQPKEVTGAKKAGNFGILMASGAGTFTATYLGNESSYLDGFRFVLEGKELNEANVLGKSISKQVTGGVVGFQFFDSKGAVFNNGEVSGAALGFAFLKDRSGSSFAESNKYGTFQYLLGFNDSYKGDADYDDYVVGVNFVSTAVMPLPVTAVPLPAALPLLASAVGMLGVVMRRRKVALADA
;
A
#
# COMPACT_ATOMS: atom_id res chain seq x y z
N MET A 1 44.47 -48.59 -10.31
CA MET A 1 43.74 -47.37 -9.84
C MET A 1 42.23 -47.51 -10.16
N GLY A 2 41.55 -48.53 -9.62
CA GLY A 2 40.20 -48.94 -10.07
C GLY A 2 39.07 -48.86 -9.05
N ALA A 3 39.33 -48.43 -7.81
CA ALA A 3 38.33 -48.49 -6.73
C ALA A 3 37.74 -47.13 -6.31
N ALA A 4 38.37 -46.01 -6.65
CA ALA A 4 37.89 -44.68 -6.22
C ALA A 4 36.84 -44.03 -7.15
N PHE A 5 36.75 -44.46 -8.42
CA PHE A 5 35.79 -43.90 -9.38
C PHE A 5 34.39 -44.53 -9.31
N SER A 6 34.25 -45.70 -8.68
CA SER A 6 32.96 -46.43 -8.58
C SER A 6 32.06 -45.89 -7.46
N ALA A 7 32.63 -45.29 -6.42
CA ALA A 7 31.87 -44.72 -5.30
C ALA A 7 31.27 -43.33 -5.62
N LEU A 8 31.90 -42.57 -6.52
CA LEU A 8 31.44 -41.23 -6.90
C LEU A 8 30.23 -41.27 -7.85
N ALA A 9 30.17 -42.25 -8.76
CA ALA A 9 29.06 -42.40 -9.72
C ALA A 9 27.78 -42.96 -9.08
N LYS A 10 27.89 -43.77 -8.02
CA LYS A 10 26.72 -44.31 -7.29
C LYS A 10 26.03 -43.24 -6.44
N ASN A 11 26.76 -42.27 -5.91
CA ASN A 11 26.18 -41.17 -5.13
C ASN A 11 25.47 -40.12 -6.00
N PHE A 12 25.84 -39.96 -7.28
CA PHE A 12 25.14 -39.02 -8.17
C PHE A 12 23.80 -39.58 -8.71
N ILE A 13 23.68 -40.90 -8.86
CA ILE A 13 22.48 -41.55 -9.39
C ILE A 13 21.39 -41.73 -8.31
N LEU A 14 21.77 -41.81 -7.03
CA LEU A 14 20.84 -41.93 -5.90
C LEU A 14 20.20 -40.61 -5.46
N LEU A 15 20.72 -39.44 -5.87
CA LEU A 15 20.10 -38.14 -5.58
C LEU A 15 18.99 -37.74 -6.58
N GLY A 16 18.88 -38.40 -7.73
CA GLY A 16 18.04 -37.94 -8.84
C GLY A 16 16.52 -38.19 -8.70
N LYS A 17 16.08 -39.27 -8.06
CA LYS A 17 14.65 -39.67 -8.08
C LYS A 17 13.82 -39.26 -6.87
N SER A 18 14.46 -39.11 -5.71
CA SER A 18 13.80 -38.75 -4.44
C SER A 18 13.48 -37.26 -4.34
N ASN A 19 14.34 -36.41 -4.92
CA ASN A 19 14.25 -34.96 -4.75
C ASN A 19 13.49 -34.24 -5.87
N MET A 20 13.38 -34.82 -7.08
CA MET A 20 12.57 -34.20 -8.16
C MET A 20 11.09 -34.11 -7.84
N LYS A 21 10.53 -35.06 -7.07
CA LYS A 21 9.13 -34.99 -6.62
C LYS A 21 8.90 -33.88 -5.58
N LYS A 22 9.92 -33.59 -4.76
CA LYS A 22 9.89 -32.49 -3.78
C LYS A 22 10.09 -31.14 -4.47
N ILE A 23 10.97 -31.08 -5.47
CA ILE A 23 11.22 -29.86 -6.27
C ILE A 23 10.01 -29.51 -7.14
N ALA A 24 9.37 -30.49 -7.78
CA ALA A 24 8.15 -30.27 -8.57
C ALA A 24 6.96 -29.83 -7.70
N LEU A 25 6.82 -30.37 -6.48
CA LEU A 25 5.80 -29.94 -5.53
C LEU A 25 6.06 -28.49 -5.03
N CYS A 26 7.31 -28.12 -4.79
CA CYS A 26 7.68 -26.75 -4.42
C CYS A 26 7.44 -25.74 -5.56
N LEU A 27 7.62 -26.13 -6.83
CA LEU A 27 7.39 -25.23 -7.97
C LEU A 27 5.89 -24.90 -8.15
N VAL A 28 4.99 -25.87 -7.91
CA VAL A 28 3.54 -25.69 -7.99
C VAL A 28 2.99 -24.89 -6.80
N LEU A 29 3.58 -25.04 -5.61
CA LEU A 29 3.25 -24.18 -4.46
C LEU A 29 3.77 -22.75 -4.63
N ALA A 30 4.90 -22.55 -5.31
CA ALA A 30 5.48 -21.23 -5.55
C ALA A 30 4.67 -20.39 -6.58
N SER A 31 3.93 -21.01 -7.49
CA SER A 31 3.08 -20.31 -8.47
C SER A 31 1.74 -19.81 -7.90
N LEU A 32 1.43 -20.10 -6.63
CA LEU A 32 0.20 -19.64 -5.96
C LEU A 32 0.41 -18.39 -5.09
N TYR A 33 1.64 -17.89 -4.98
CA TYR A 33 1.91 -16.58 -4.39
C TYR A 33 1.59 -15.51 -5.44
N GLY A 34 0.30 -15.22 -5.60
CA GLY A 34 -0.12 -13.95 -6.19
C GLY A 34 0.52 -12.83 -5.37
N THR A 35 1.33 -11.98 -6.02
CA THR A 35 1.80 -10.76 -5.39
C THR A 35 0.58 -9.88 -5.15
N SER A 36 0.06 -9.88 -3.92
CA SER A 36 -0.87 -8.86 -3.50
C SER A 36 -0.09 -7.54 -3.51
N HIS A 37 -0.28 -6.73 -4.55
CA HIS A 37 0.09 -5.32 -4.46
C HIS A 37 -0.87 -4.72 -3.43
N ALA A 38 -0.39 -4.48 -2.21
CA ALA A 38 -1.14 -3.71 -1.23
C ALA A 38 -1.44 -2.36 -1.89
N SER A 39 -2.72 -2.04 -2.12
CA SER A 39 -3.04 -0.71 -2.62
C SER A 39 -2.67 0.29 -1.52
N SER A 40 -1.75 1.20 -1.84
CA SER A 40 -1.20 2.19 -0.92
C SER A 40 -1.50 3.60 -1.40
N LEU A 41 -1.33 4.56 -0.49
CA LEU A 41 -1.10 5.94 -0.88
C LEU A 41 0.34 6.09 -1.37
N SER A 42 0.55 7.05 -2.27
CA SER A 42 1.87 7.50 -2.69
C SER A 42 1.86 9.00 -2.94
N ILE A 43 3.06 9.61 -2.88
CA ILE A 43 3.26 11.01 -3.22
C ILE A 43 3.92 11.06 -4.59
N GLU A 44 3.29 11.73 -5.55
CA GLU A 44 3.97 12.20 -6.75
C GLU A 44 4.67 13.51 -6.41
N SER A 45 5.97 13.46 -6.13
CA SER A 45 6.73 14.60 -5.63
C SER A 45 6.85 15.68 -6.71
N LEU A 46 6.45 16.90 -6.38
CA LEU A 46 6.57 18.07 -7.24
C LEU A 46 7.77 18.96 -6.87
N SER A 47 8.40 18.68 -5.73
CA SER A 47 9.58 19.41 -5.26
C SER A 47 10.65 18.46 -4.72
N ALA A 48 11.88 18.99 -4.62
CA ALA A 48 12.84 18.45 -3.66
C ALA A 48 12.31 18.63 -2.24
N GLU A 49 12.87 17.86 -1.31
CA GLU A 49 12.64 18.09 0.12
C GLU A 49 13.11 19.50 0.50
N PHE A 50 12.33 20.17 1.33
CA PHE A 50 12.65 21.48 1.88
C PHE A 50 12.63 21.45 3.40
N ALA A 51 13.34 22.40 4.02
CA ALA A 51 13.31 22.59 5.46
C ALA A 51 12.05 23.36 5.85
N VAL A 52 11.32 22.83 6.82
CA VAL A 52 10.22 23.54 7.48
C VAL A 52 10.83 24.27 8.67
N ASN A 53 10.67 25.59 8.69
CA ASN A 53 11.18 26.45 9.76
C ASN A 53 9.99 26.93 10.59
N ASN A 54 10.22 27.18 11.88
CA ASN A 54 9.24 27.75 12.82
C ASN A 54 7.98 26.94 13.14
N TYR A 55 7.77 25.77 12.54
CA TYR A 55 6.65 24.88 12.86
C TYR A 55 6.37 24.77 14.38
N ASP A 56 5.20 25.24 14.78
CA ASP A 56 4.69 25.26 16.14
C ASP A 56 3.20 24.90 16.24
N GLY A 57 2.67 24.16 15.27
CA GLY A 57 1.30 23.64 15.23
C GLY A 57 0.75 23.12 16.57
N GLN A 58 -0.49 23.48 16.88
CA GLN A 58 -1.12 23.19 18.17
C GLN A 58 -2.21 22.12 18.10
N PRO A 59 -2.32 21.22 19.10
CA PRO A 59 -1.45 21.14 20.27
C PRO A 59 -0.19 20.32 19.99
N LYS A 60 0.95 20.79 20.50
CA LYS A 60 2.28 20.23 20.22
C LYS A 60 2.43 18.73 20.51
N GLU A 61 1.69 18.18 21.48
CA GLU A 61 1.73 16.75 21.79
C GLU A 61 1.02 15.87 20.74
N VAL A 62 0.31 16.47 19.77
CA VAL A 62 -0.40 15.77 18.70
C VAL A 62 0.30 15.97 17.36
N THR A 63 0.65 17.21 17.02
CA THR A 63 1.30 17.62 15.77
C THR A 63 2.81 17.36 15.79
N GLY A 64 3.42 17.37 16.97
CA GLY A 64 4.86 17.17 17.15
C GLY A 64 5.68 18.36 16.67
N ALA A 65 6.91 18.12 16.26
CA ALA A 65 7.77 19.13 15.63
C ALA A 65 8.13 18.68 14.23
N LYS A 66 7.93 19.53 13.24
CA LYS A 66 8.24 19.22 11.84
C LYS A 66 9.39 20.08 11.37
N LYS A 67 10.33 19.46 10.66
CA LYS A 67 11.58 20.13 10.21
C LYS A 67 11.83 19.98 8.73
N ALA A 68 11.07 19.13 8.06
CA ALA A 68 11.17 18.97 6.63
C ALA A 68 9.81 18.67 6.02
N GLY A 69 9.70 18.95 4.72
CA GLY A 69 8.50 18.72 3.96
C GLY A 69 8.78 18.49 2.49
N ASN A 70 7.76 18.04 1.78
CA ASN A 70 7.76 17.89 0.33
C ASN A 70 6.43 18.43 -0.21
N PHE A 71 6.46 19.07 -1.39
CA PHE A 71 5.25 19.29 -2.17
C PHE A 71 5.02 18.10 -3.08
N GLY A 72 3.75 17.80 -3.32
CA GLY A 72 3.39 16.71 -4.20
C GLY A 72 1.89 16.55 -4.36
N ILE A 73 1.54 15.51 -5.10
CA ILE A 73 0.16 15.09 -5.32
C ILE A 73 -0.06 13.78 -4.57
N LEU A 74 -1.12 13.71 -3.75
CA LEU A 74 -1.47 12.47 -3.07
C LEU A 74 -2.26 11.57 -4.04
N MET A 75 -1.68 10.40 -4.29
CA MET A 75 -2.20 9.38 -5.21
C MET A 75 -2.63 8.15 -4.42
N ALA A 76 -3.71 7.50 -4.85
CA ALA A 76 -4.09 6.17 -4.40
C ALA A 76 -3.82 5.16 -5.52
N SER A 77 -3.11 4.06 -5.24
CA SER A 77 -2.77 3.07 -6.28
C SER A 77 -3.95 2.21 -6.75
N GLY A 78 -5.13 2.35 -6.15
CA GLY A 78 -6.32 1.56 -6.46
C GLY A 78 -7.48 1.90 -5.55
N ALA A 79 -8.53 1.08 -5.59
CA ALA A 79 -9.74 1.34 -4.83
C ALA A 79 -9.56 1.10 -3.32
N GLY A 80 -10.18 1.96 -2.50
CA GLY A 80 -10.09 1.90 -1.05
C GLY A 80 -10.83 3.02 -0.32
N THR A 81 -10.75 2.97 1.00
CA THR A 81 -11.27 4.01 1.88
C THR A 81 -10.16 4.95 2.29
N PHE A 82 -10.25 6.21 1.87
CA PHE A 82 -9.37 7.29 2.32
C PHE A 82 -9.99 7.97 3.54
N THR A 83 -9.21 8.20 4.58
CA THR A 83 -9.63 8.83 5.82
C THR A 83 -8.69 9.97 6.17
N ALA A 84 -9.26 11.16 6.40
CA ALA A 84 -8.55 12.31 6.95
C ALA A 84 -8.97 12.53 8.40
N THR A 85 -8.03 12.88 9.27
CA THR A 85 -8.24 13.09 10.70
C THR A 85 -7.66 14.44 11.09
N TYR A 86 -8.47 15.28 11.73
CA TYR A 86 -8.04 16.59 12.22
C TYR A 86 -7.09 16.44 13.41
N LEU A 87 -5.92 17.07 13.35
CA LEU A 87 -4.87 16.90 14.36
C LEU A 87 -4.51 18.19 15.10
N GLY A 88 -4.79 19.34 14.52
CA GLY A 88 -4.39 20.61 15.10
C GLY A 88 -4.37 21.73 14.08
N ASN A 89 -4.13 22.93 14.59
CA ASN A 89 -4.08 24.17 13.83
C ASN A 89 -3.25 25.19 14.61
N GLU A 90 -2.72 26.19 13.92
CA GLU A 90 -2.11 27.39 14.52
C GLU A 90 -2.68 28.68 13.92
N SER A 91 -3.62 28.61 12.97
CA SER A 91 -4.14 29.80 12.31
C SER A 91 -5.07 30.67 13.20
N SER A 92 -5.14 31.96 12.81
CA SER A 92 -6.17 32.91 13.24
C SER A 92 -7.40 32.95 12.30
N TYR A 93 -7.37 32.21 11.20
CA TYR A 93 -8.47 32.03 10.25
C TYR A 93 -9.15 30.68 10.47
N LEU A 94 -10.45 30.61 10.18
CA LEU A 94 -11.13 29.32 10.20
C LEU A 94 -10.76 28.50 8.97
N ASP A 95 -9.80 27.61 9.14
CA ASP A 95 -9.30 26.74 8.09
C ASP A 95 -9.93 25.36 8.12
N GLY A 96 -9.78 24.63 7.01
CA GLY A 96 -10.32 23.30 6.93
C GLY A 96 -9.90 22.48 5.73
N PHE A 97 -10.37 21.24 5.78
CA PHE A 97 -10.16 20.20 4.79
C PHE A 97 -11.51 19.62 4.38
N ARG A 98 -11.73 19.39 3.09
CA ARG A 98 -12.96 18.73 2.63
C ARG A 98 -12.75 17.82 1.43
N PHE A 99 -13.64 16.85 1.30
CA PHE A 99 -13.75 16.06 0.09
C PHE A 99 -14.54 16.82 -0.97
N VAL A 100 -13.96 16.94 -2.15
CA VAL A 100 -14.62 17.58 -3.29
C VAL A 100 -15.89 16.77 -3.62
N LEU A 101 -17.03 17.47 -3.78
CA LEU A 101 -18.34 16.93 -4.17
C LEU A 101 -19.09 16.07 -3.12
N GLU A 102 -18.53 15.81 -1.94
CA GLU A 102 -19.18 14.94 -0.92
C GLU A 102 -19.80 15.69 0.27
N GLY A 103 -19.58 17.01 0.39
CA GLY A 103 -20.10 17.82 1.49
C GLY A 103 -19.59 17.44 2.88
N LYS A 104 -18.58 16.56 2.97
CA LYS A 104 -17.89 16.22 4.21
C LYS A 104 -16.68 17.11 4.39
N GLU A 105 -16.62 17.77 5.54
CA GLU A 105 -15.53 18.66 5.90
C GLU A 105 -15.05 18.43 7.34
N LEU A 106 -13.78 18.77 7.54
CA LEU A 106 -13.16 19.01 8.82
C LEU A 106 -12.72 20.47 8.84
N ASN A 107 -12.94 21.15 9.96
CA ASN A 107 -12.47 22.50 10.19
C ASN A 107 -12.06 22.67 11.66
N GLU A 108 -11.47 23.79 12.01
CA GLU A 108 -10.92 24.03 13.34
C GLU A 108 -11.96 24.03 14.48
N ALA A 109 -13.23 24.24 14.15
CA ALA A 109 -14.33 24.11 15.12
C ALA A 109 -14.60 22.65 15.51
N ASN A 110 -13.96 21.68 14.84
CA ASN A 110 -14.07 20.28 15.16
C ASN A 110 -13.14 19.88 16.31
N VAL A 111 -13.57 18.88 17.08
CA VAL A 111 -12.71 18.28 18.10
C VAL A 111 -11.52 17.57 17.46
N LEU A 112 -10.35 17.68 18.10
CA LEU A 112 -9.14 16.96 17.70
C LEU A 112 -9.40 15.45 17.62
N GLY A 113 -8.84 14.80 16.60
CA GLY A 113 -9.04 13.38 16.32
C GLY A 113 -10.33 13.08 15.56
N LYS A 114 -11.16 14.08 15.22
CA LYS A 114 -12.33 13.86 14.35
C LYS A 114 -11.87 13.45 12.96
N SER A 115 -12.50 12.41 12.40
CA SER A 115 -12.19 11.91 11.07
C SER A 115 -13.37 12.03 10.11
N ILE A 116 -13.05 12.20 8.82
CA ILE A 116 -13.98 11.99 7.71
C ILE A 116 -13.38 10.99 6.73
N SER A 117 -14.23 10.17 6.11
CA SER A 117 -13.79 9.15 5.15
C SER A 117 -14.56 9.20 3.84
N LYS A 118 -13.90 8.79 2.76
CA LYS A 118 -14.52 8.59 1.45
C LYS A 118 -13.99 7.36 0.73
N GLN A 119 -14.79 6.86 -0.21
CA GLN A 119 -14.31 5.85 -1.15
C GLN A 119 -13.52 6.52 -2.28
N VAL A 120 -12.42 5.89 -2.65
CA VAL A 120 -11.56 6.29 -3.77
C VAL A 120 -11.43 5.08 -4.69
N THR A 121 -11.43 5.30 -6.00
CA THR A 121 -11.31 4.22 -7.00
C THR A 121 -9.87 3.98 -7.45
N GLY A 122 -8.98 4.93 -7.18
CA GLY A 122 -7.58 4.97 -7.60
C GLY A 122 -7.26 6.30 -8.32
N GLY A 123 -5.98 6.66 -8.42
CA GLY A 123 -5.53 7.93 -8.99
C GLY A 123 -5.45 9.06 -7.98
N VAL A 124 -5.56 10.32 -8.45
CA VAL A 124 -5.48 11.53 -7.61
C VAL A 124 -6.62 11.53 -6.60
N VAL A 125 -6.29 11.67 -5.31
CA VAL A 125 -7.30 11.75 -4.26
C VAL A 125 -7.97 13.12 -4.28
N GLY A 126 -9.25 13.20 -4.66
CA GLY A 126 -9.98 14.47 -4.72
C GLY A 126 -10.33 15.08 -3.35
N PHE A 127 -9.43 15.89 -2.80
CA PHE A 127 -9.67 16.71 -1.62
C PHE A 127 -9.14 18.13 -1.85
N GLN A 128 -9.53 19.04 -0.96
CA GLN A 128 -9.01 20.39 -0.94
C GLN A 128 -8.91 20.92 0.49
N PHE A 129 -8.02 21.87 0.68
CA PHE A 129 -8.01 22.77 1.83
C PHE A 129 -8.76 24.06 1.48
N PHE A 130 -9.18 24.78 2.51
CA PHE A 130 -9.82 26.08 2.37
C PHE A 130 -9.56 26.93 3.62
N ASP A 131 -9.67 28.24 3.45
CA ASP A 131 -9.66 29.20 4.55
C ASP A 131 -10.95 30.02 4.62
N SER A 132 -11.11 30.73 5.74
CA SER A 132 -12.26 31.63 5.97
C SER A 132 -12.25 32.90 5.11
N LYS A 133 -11.16 33.19 4.39
CA LYS A 133 -11.01 34.31 3.45
C LYS A 133 -11.44 33.95 2.03
N GLY A 134 -11.78 32.68 1.79
CA GLY A 134 -12.26 32.18 0.51
C GLY A 134 -11.15 31.59 -0.37
N ALA A 135 -9.93 31.46 0.13
CA ALA A 135 -8.90 30.71 -0.57
C ALA A 135 -9.21 29.21 -0.52
N VAL A 136 -8.84 28.52 -1.60
CA VAL A 136 -9.01 27.09 -1.77
C VAL A 136 -7.74 26.56 -2.40
N PHE A 137 -7.27 25.42 -1.93
CA PHE A 137 -6.13 24.73 -2.51
C PHE A 137 -6.44 23.25 -2.74
N ASN A 138 -6.38 22.79 -3.98
CA ASN A 138 -6.76 21.44 -4.37
C ASN A 138 -5.55 20.50 -4.39
N ASN A 139 -5.75 19.23 -4.05
CA ASN A 139 -4.75 18.20 -4.32
C ASN A 139 -4.49 18.10 -5.83
N GLY A 140 -3.22 18.25 -6.23
CA GLY A 140 -2.83 18.33 -7.64
C GLY A 140 -2.42 19.72 -8.11
N GLU A 141 -2.68 20.77 -7.32
CA GLU A 141 -2.20 22.11 -7.60
C GLU A 141 -0.73 22.29 -7.17
N VAL A 142 -0.03 23.23 -7.81
CA VAL A 142 1.34 23.57 -7.47
C VAL A 142 1.34 24.40 -6.18
N SER A 143 1.87 23.83 -5.10
CA SER A 143 1.92 24.49 -3.79
C SER A 143 2.93 25.62 -3.79
N GLY A 144 2.56 26.74 -3.17
CA GLY A 144 3.45 27.86 -2.89
C GLY A 144 3.82 27.94 -1.41
N ALA A 145 4.73 28.87 -1.07
CA ALA A 145 5.08 29.16 0.31
C ALA A 145 3.89 29.73 1.11
N ALA A 146 3.07 30.58 0.47
CA ALA A 146 2.02 31.36 1.13
C ALA A 146 0.57 30.89 0.87
N LEU A 147 0.39 29.78 0.15
CA LEU A 147 -0.90 29.08 0.01
C LEU A 147 -0.59 27.71 -0.60
N GLY A 148 -0.94 26.65 0.11
CA GLY A 148 -0.65 25.30 -0.33
C GLY A 148 -0.58 24.33 0.84
N PHE A 149 -0.30 23.06 0.54
CA PHE A 149 -0.04 22.09 1.58
C PHE A 149 1.27 21.34 1.32
N ALA A 150 1.85 20.84 2.39
CA ALA A 150 3.06 20.05 2.37
C ALA A 150 2.83 18.70 3.05
N PHE A 151 3.55 17.68 2.56
CA PHE A 151 3.73 16.43 3.29
C PHE A 151 4.81 16.65 4.33
N LEU A 152 4.45 16.63 5.60
CA LEU A 152 5.34 16.98 6.71
C LEU A 152 6.06 15.77 7.28
N LYS A 153 7.27 16.00 7.80
CA LYS A 153 8.05 15.01 8.54
C LYS A 153 8.93 15.65 9.60
N ASP A 154 9.27 14.85 10.61
CA ASP A 154 10.05 15.30 11.76
C ASP A 154 11.49 15.71 11.41
N ARG A 155 12.09 15.08 10.40
CA ARG A 155 13.45 15.39 9.95
C ARG A 155 13.72 14.98 8.51
N SER A 156 14.81 15.49 7.95
CA SER A 156 15.28 15.09 6.62
C SER A 156 15.50 13.58 6.51
N GLY A 157 15.04 12.99 5.41
CA GLY A 157 15.18 11.57 5.13
C GLY A 157 14.40 10.60 6.03
N SER A 158 13.53 11.09 6.94
CA SER A 158 12.65 10.21 7.72
C SER A 158 11.44 9.76 6.92
N SER A 159 10.77 8.72 7.44
CA SER A 159 9.43 8.34 6.97
C SER A 159 8.45 9.50 7.16
N PHE A 160 7.43 9.56 6.30
CA PHE A 160 6.25 10.41 6.48
C PHE A 160 5.22 9.81 7.43
N ALA A 161 5.36 8.52 7.74
CA ALA A 161 4.47 7.85 8.68
C ALA A 161 4.69 8.40 10.09
N GLU A 162 3.62 8.85 10.71
CA GLU A 162 3.61 9.52 12.01
C GLU A 162 2.68 8.77 12.96
N SER A 163 2.95 8.77 14.26
CA SER A 163 2.02 8.22 15.25
C SER A 163 1.84 9.18 16.42
N ASN A 164 0.60 9.36 16.85
CA ASN A 164 0.24 10.13 18.03
C ASN A 164 -0.93 9.46 18.78
N LYS A 165 -1.54 10.18 19.73
CA LYS A 165 -2.64 9.67 20.55
C LYS A 165 -3.92 9.30 19.76
N TYR A 166 -4.06 9.80 18.54
CA TYR A 166 -5.21 9.53 17.65
C TYR A 166 -4.94 8.41 16.63
N GLY A 167 -3.73 7.83 16.63
CA GLY A 167 -3.39 6.66 15.80
C GLY A 167 -2.10 6.86 15.00
N THR A 168 -1.87 5.92 14.08
CA THR A 168 -0.78 5.98 13.11
C THR A 168 -1.33 6.46 11.77
N PHE A 169 -0.63 7.42 11.16
CA PHE A 169 -0.97 8.01 9.87
C PHE A 169 0.09 7.66 8.84
N GLN A 170 -0.33 7.42 7.59
CA GLN A 170 0.60 7.18 6.48
C GLN A 170 1.32 8.46 6.08
N TYR A 171 0.61 9.58 6.13
CA TYR A 171 1.14 10.91 5.86
C TYR A 171 0.51 11.93 6.81
N LEU A 172 1.28 12.95 7.16
CA LEU A 172 0.79 14.20 7.74
C LEU A 172 0.78 15.26 6.65
N LEU A 173 -0.37 15.93 6.49
CA LEU A 173 -0.52 17.07 5.60
C LEU A 173 -0.64 18.33 6.46
N GLY A 174 0.23 19.29 6.21
CA GLY A 174 0.15 20.63 6.78
C GLY A 174 -0.26 21.62 5.70
N PHE A 175 -1.19 22.51 6.02
CA PHE A 175 -1.69 23.54 5.12
C PHE A 175 -1.21 24.91 5.59
N ASN A 176 -0.96 25.80 4.62
CA ASN A 176 -0.86 27.24 4.84
C ASN A 176 -2.04 27.94 4.19
N ASP A 177 -2.68 28.82 4.94
CA ASP A 177 -3.79 29.64 4.50
C ASP A 177 -3.34 30.82 3.62
N SER A 178 -4.24 31.77 3.30
CA SER A 178 -3.90 32.90 2.42
C SER A 178 -3.10 34.04 3.08
N TYR A 179 -2.71 33.91 4.35
CA TYR A 179 -1.90 34.90 5.05
C TYR A 179 -0.48 35.00 4.45
N LYS A 180 -0.14 36.21 3.99
CA LYS A 180 1.16 36.49 3.38
C LYS A 180 2.18 36.76 4.47
N GLY A 181 2.85 35.71 4.92
CA GLY A 181 3.87 35.82 5.96
C GLY A 181 4.25 34.47 6.52
N ASP A 182 3.37 33.48 6.36
CA ASP A 182 3.58 32.14 6.87
C ASP A 182 4.02 31.13 5.81
N ALA A 183 4.90 30.22 6.23
CA ALA A 183 5.58 29.23 5.40
C ALA A 183 5.94 27.95 6.16
N ASP A 184 5.30 27.71 7.31
CA ASP A 184 5.61 26.58 8.21
C ASP A 184 4.60 25.42 8.14
N TYR A 185 3.43 25.61 7.54
CA TYR A 185 2.45 24.57 7.23
C TYR A 185 1.75 23.96 8.45
N ASP A 186 1.51 24.75 9.48
CA ASP A 186 0.71 24.34 10.63
C ASP A 186 -0.56 25.14 10.88
N ASP A 187 -0.90 26.10 10.01
CA ASP A 187 -2.21 26.77 9.99
C ASP A 187 -3.33 25.74 10.12
N TYR A 188 -3.24 24.61 9.41
CA TYR A 188 -4.13 23.47 9.60
C TYR A 188 -3.45 22.12 9.31
N VAL A 189 -3.58 21.15 10.24
CA VAL A 189 -2.88 19.85 10.18
C VAL A 189 -3.85 18.67 10.17
N VAL A 190 -3.67 17.78 9.19
CA VAL A 190 -4.43 16.53 9.08
C VAL A 190 -3.54 15.30 8.92
N GLY A 191 -3.90 14.23 9.61
CA GLY A 191 -3.33 12.90 9.41
C GLY A 191 -4.18 12.11 8.43
N VAL A 192 -3.56 11.45 7.46
CA VAL A 192 -4.28 10.71 6.41
C VAL A 192 -3.90 9.23 6.39
N ASN A 193 -4.91 8.41 6.11
CA ASN A 193 -4.82 6.96 6.04
C ASN A 193 -5.62 6.43 4.86
N PHE A 194 -5.19 5.29 4.34
CA PHE A 194 -5.88 4.58 3.28
C PHE A 194 -5.93 3.08 3.57
N VAL A 195 -7.13 2.53 3.45
CA VAL A 195 -7.39 1.10 3.59
C VAL A 195 -7.89 0.61 2.24
N SER A 196 -7.11 -0.24 1.59
CA SER A 196 -7.50 -0.82 0.30
C SER A 196 -8.75 -1.68 0.41
N THR A 197 -9.66 -1.53 -0.54
CA THR A 197 -10.81 -2.44 -0.76
C THR A 197 -10.47 -3.46 -1.85
N ALA A 198 -9.17 -3.70 -2.13
CA ALA A 198 -8.77 -4.74 -3.06
C ALA A 198 -9.53 -6.01 -2.69
N VAL A 199 -10.40 -6.42 -3.62
CA VAL A 199 -11.22 -7.62 -3.50
C VAL A 199 -10.26 -8.72 -3.11
N MET A 200 -10.36 -9.17 -1.85
CA MET A 200 -9.74 -10.41 -1.42
C MET A 200 -10.03 -11.40 -2.56
N PRO A 201 -9.03 -12.04 -3.19
CA PRO A 201 -9.35 -13.16 -4.06
C PRO A 201 -10.26 -14.03 -3.22
N LEU A 202 -11.49 -14.25 -3.70
CA LEU A 202 -12.50 -15.06 -3.02
C LEU A 202 -11.73 -16.23 -2.40
N PRO A 203 -11.93 -16.59 -1.12
CA PRO A 203 -11.47 -17.89 -0.70
C PRO A 203 -12.18 -18.84 -1.65
N VAL A 204 -11.45 -19.35 -2.64
CA VAL A 204 -11.86 -20.52 -3.38
C VAL A 204 -11.77 -21.56 -2.29
N THR A 205 -12.84 -21.69 -1.51
CA THR A 205 -13.11 -22.88 -0.75
C THR A 205 -13.03 -23.93 -1.82
N ALA A 206 -11.90 -24.63 -1.88
CA ALA A 206 -11.73 -25.76 -2.75
C ALA A 206 -12.87 -26.68 -2.35
N VAL A 207 -13.96 -26.64 -3.12
CA VAL A 207 -15.02 -27.63 -3.03
C VAL A 207 -14.24 -28.92 -3.24
N PRO A 208 -14.15 -29.81 -2.23
CA PRO A 208 -13.42 -31.04 -2.40
C PRO A 208 -14.03 -31.73 -3.61
N LEU A 209 -13.34 -31.71 -4.74
CA LEU A 209 -13.76 -32.48 -5.90
C LEU A 209 -13.86 -33.91 -5.37
N PRO A 210 -15.01 -34.60 -5.57
CA PRO A 210 -15.14 -35.97 -5.13
C PRO A 210 -13.90 -36.73 -5.60
N ALA A 211 -13.22 -37.41 -4.66
CA ALA A 211 -11.95 -38.10 -4.89
C ALA A 211 -11.96 -39.03 -6.12
N ALA A 212 -13.14 -39.34 -6.64
CA ALA A 212 -13.39 -39.99 -7.92
C ALA A 212 -12.69 -39.35 -9.13
N LEU A 213 -12.52 -38.02 -9.24
CA LEU A 213 -11.91 -37.40 -10.43
C LEU A 213 -10.39 -37.68 -10.56
N PRO A 214 -9.56 -37.41 -9.54
CA PRO A 214 -8.15 -37.81 -9.58
C PRO A 214 -7.98 -39.34 -9.60
N LEU A 215 -8.89 -40.11 -8.98
CA LEU A 215 -8.86 -41.57 -9.03
C LEU A 215 -9.16 -42.10 -10.44
N LEU A 216 -10.18 -41.58 -11.13
CA LEU A 216 -10.53 -41.95 -12.49
C LEU A 216 -9.41 -41.57 -13.47
N ALA A 217 -8.84 -40.37 -13.33
CA ALA A 217 -7.68 -39.94 -14.11
C ALA A 217 -6.47 -40.87 -13.89
N SER A 218 -6.23 -41.32 -12.65
CA SER A 218 -5.16 -42.26 -12.35
C SER A 218 -5.42 -43.66 -12.92
N ALA A 219 -6.67 -44.13 -12.91
CA ALA A 219 -7.07 -45.42 -13.46
C ALA A 219 -6.93 -45.46 -14.99
N VAL A 220 -7.36 -44.40 -15.69
CA VAL A 220 -7.20 -44.28 -17.15
C VAL A 220 -5.73 -44.15 -17.55
N GLY A 221 -4.94 -43.39 -16.78
CA GLY A 221 -3.49 -43.28 -16.98
C GLY A 221 -2.75 -44.62 -16.83
N MET A 222 -3.11 -45.42 -15.82
CA MET A 222 -2.52 -46.75 -15.63
C MET A 222 -2.90 -47.74 -16.74
N LEU A 223 -4.15 -47.72 -17.21
CA LEU A 223 -4.58 -48.56 -18.34
C LEU A 223 -3.81 -48.23 -19.64
N GLY A 224 -3.54 -46.95 -19.91
CA GLY A 224 -2.74 -46.53 -21.07
C GLY A 224 -1.30 -47.05 -21.04
N VAL A 225 -0.66 -47.05 -19.88
CA VAL A 225 0.71 -47.58 -19.70
C VAL A 225 0.76 -49.11 -19.88
N VAL A 226 -0.25 -49.83 -19.38
CA VAL A 226 -0.34 -51.29 -19.51
C VAL A 226 -0.58 -51.71 -20.97
N MET A 227 -1.45 -51.01 -21.70
CA MET A 227 -1.67 -51.30 -23.12
C MET A 227 -0.45 -50.97 -23.99
N ARG A 228 0.32 -49.93 -23.65
CA ARG A 228 1.56 -49.60 -24.38
C ARG A 228 2.62 -50.69 -24.22
N ARG A 229 2.72 -51.31 -23.04
CA ARG A 229 3.66 -52.43 -22.79
C ARG A 229 3.31 -53.67 -23.59
N ARG A 230 2.02 -53.94 -23.81
CA ARG A 230 1.58 -55.07 -24.65
C ARG A 230 1.92 -54.89 -26.12
N LYS A 231 1.87 -53.67 -26.66
CA LYS A 231 2.28 -53.41 -28.05
C LYS A 231 3.79 -53.55 -28.28
N VAL A 232 4.62 -53.28 -27.27
CA VAL A 232 6.07 -53.48 -27.38
C VAL A 232 6.42 -54.97 -27.30
N ALA A 233 5.76 -55.74 -26.43
CA ALA A 233 6.01 -57.18 -26.31
C ALA A 233 5.47 -58.02 -27.50
N LEU A 234 4.50 -57.50 -28.26
CA LEU A 234 3.97 -58.14 -29.48
C LEU A 234 4.69 -57.72 -30.75
N ALA A 235 5.61 -56.74 -30.69
CA ALA A 235 6.46 -56.34 -31.81
C ALA A 235 7.83 -57.05 -31.82
N ASP A 236 8.14 -57.80 -30.75
CA ASP A 236 9.36 -58.59 -30.55
C ASP A 236 9.09 -60.11 -30.58
N ALA A 237 7.96 -60.55 -31.16
CA ALA A 237 7.62 -61.94 -31.45
C ALA A 237 7.30 -62.09 -32.94
#